data_AF-A0A8S8Y8U1-F1
#
_entry.id   AF-A0A8S8Y8U1-F1
#
_cell.length_a   1.000
_cell.length_b   1.000
_cell.length_c   1.000
_cell.angle_alpha   90.00
_cell.angle_beta   90.00
_cell.angle_gamma   90.00
#
_symmetry.space_group_name_H-M   'P 1'
#
loop_
_entity.id
_entity.type
_entity.pdbx_description
1 polymer ?
#
loop_
_entity_poly.entity_id
_entity_poly.type
_entity_poly.pdbx_seq_one_letter_code
_entity_poly.pdbx_strand_id
1 'polypeptide(L)'
;MNGLSDTLRANSIPSFGPHSEGALLEGSKIHAKMLMQSLGVPTGSFHRVENLDEIDGSLDSFEPPWVIKRDVLAGGKGVTVTTSRKDAREALKYGIEEDGFVLIEEHLSGEEASILVIMDESGYVMLPPSQDHKRVGNNDTGPNTGGMGAYAPAPIVTPFCACKGEEGNYRTNAPLSKKLEHPISWMPLCGANDRLAGLSERYRV
;
A
#
# COMPACT_ATOMS: atom_id res chain seq x y z
N MET A 1 -2.78 14.61 -9.76
CA MET A 1 -4.02 14.61 -8.94
C MET A 1 -4.44 16.05 -8.71
N ASN A 2 -5.73 16.39 -8.84
CA ASN A 2 -6.21 17.78 -8.83
C ASN A 2 -6.46 18.37 -7.41
N GLY A 3 -5.76 17.88 -6.38
CA GLY A 3 -5.62 18.54 -5.06
C GLY A 3 -6.86 19.22 -4.46
N LEU A 4 -7.97 18.49 -4.24
CA LEU A 4 -9.18 19.08 -3.64
C LEU A 4 -8.89 19.67 -2.25
N SER A 5 -8.12 18.95 -1.42
CA SER A 5 -7.73 19.43 -0.09
C SER A 5 -6.91 20.72 -0.17
N ASP A 6 -6.01 20.84 -1.16
CA ASP A 6 -5.22 22.06 -1.40
C ASP A 6 -6.10 23.25 -1.76
N THR A 7 -7.09 23.00 -2.62
CA THR A 7 -8.06 24.03 -3.05
C THR A 7 -8.91 24.52 -1.88
N LEU A 8 -9.40 23.61 -1.03
CA LEU A 8 -10.19 23.97 0.16
C LEU A 8 -9.35 24.79 1.14
N ARG A 9 -8.12 24.35 1.44
CA ARG A 9 -7.18 25.07 2.32
C ARG A 9 -6.82 26.46 1.80
N ALA A 10 -6.60 26.60 0.48
CA ALA A 10 -6.35 27.90 -0.15
C ALA A 10 -7.51 28.90 0.03
N ASN A 11 -8.74 28.39 0.20
CA ASN A 11 -9.93 29.19 0.48
C ASN A 11 -10.27 29.27 1.98
N SER A 12 -9.34 28.90 2.86
CA SER A 12 -9.55 28.85 4.32
C SER A 12 -10.71 27.97 4.76
N ILE A 13 -11.07 26.95 3.97
CA ILE A 13 -12.07 25.95 4.32
C ILE A 13 -11.33 24.76 4.95
N PRO A 14 -11.65 24.39 6.21
CA PRO A 14 -11.08 23.20 6.82
C PRO A 14 -11.40 21.93 6.01
N SER A 15 -10.40 21.10 5.76
CA SER A 15 -10.52 19.82 5.07
C SER A 15 -9.76 18.74 5.84
N PHE A 16 -10.26 17.50 5.75
CA PHE A 16 -9.59 16.31 6.28
C PHE A 16 -9.12 15.45 5.10
N GLY A 17 -7.82 15.19 5.02
CA GLY A 17 -7.20 14.45 3.92
C GLY A 17 -5.91 15.09 3.42
N PRO A 18 -5.02 14.30 2.80
CA PRO A 18 -3.68 14.74 2.43
C PRO A 18 -3.71 15.89 1.41
N HIS A 19 -2.63 16.69 1.35
CA HIS A 19 -2.39 17.52 0.16
C HIS A 19 -2.11 16.66 -1.07
N SER A 20 -2.09 17.28 -2.26
CA SER A 20 -1.86 16.56 -3.52
C SER A 20 -0.58 15.72 -3.51
N GLU A 21 0.51 16.18 -2.89
CA GLU A 21 1.74 15.37 -2.79
C GLU A 21 1.56 14.16 -1.85
N GLY A 22 0.93 14.31 -0.67
CA GLY A 22 0.65 13.17 0.22
C GLY A 22 -0.30 12.16 -0.41
N ALA A 23 -1.23 12.60 -1.27
CA ALA A 23 -2.10 11.73 -2.03
C ALA A 23 -1.36 10.85 -3.06
N LEU A 24 -0.11 11.16 -3.41
CA LEU A 24 0.71 10.32 -4.30
C LEU A 24 1.04 8.96 -3.67
N LEU A 25 1.03 8.85 -2.34
CA LEU A 25 1.25 7.59 -1.63
C LEU A 25 0.18 6.54 -1.97
N GLU A 26 -1.05 6.98 -2.22
CA GLU A 26 -2.12 6.10 -2.71
C GLU A 26 -2.20 6.14 -4.25
N GLY A 27 -1.95 7.30 -4.83
CA GLY A 27 -2.15 7.59 -6.25
C GLY A 27 -1.13 7.01 -7.20
N SER A 28 0.10 6.76 -6.75
CA SER A 28 1.18 6.20 -7.56
C SER A 28 1.87 5.09 -6.80
N LYS A 29 1.76 3.86 -7.32
CA LYS A 29 2.35 2.69 -6.67
C LYS A 29 3.87 2.78 -6.65
N ILE A 30 4.45 3.30 -7.74
CA ILE A 30 5.89 3.54 -7.84
C ILE A 30 6.35 4.54 -6.79
N HIS A 31 5.65 5.67 -6.65
CA HIS A 31 6.01 6.68 -5.65
C HIS A 31 6.00 6.10 -4.24
N ALA A 32 4.95 5.38 -3.88
CA ALA A 32 4.82 4.71 -2.59
C ALA A 32 5.96 3.71 -2.34
N LYS A 33 6.24 2.84 -3.31
CA LYS A 33 7.28 1.81 -3.23
C LYS A 33 8.69 2.38 -3.10
N MET A 34 9.03 3.40 -3.89
CA MET A 34 10.33 4.07 -3.78
C MET A 34 10.49 4.77 -2.43
N LEU A 35 9.44 5.42 -1.93
CA LEU A 35 9.49 6.05 -0.61
C LEU A 35 9.68 5.00 0.48
N MET A 36 8.90 3.90 0.46
CA MET A 36 9.07 2.77 1.38
C MET A 36 10.51 2.27 1.39
N GLN A 37 11.11 2.02 0.22
CA GLN A 37 12.51 1.59 0.12
C GLN A 37 13.49 2.62 0.69
N SER A 38 13.32 3.90 0.37
CA SER A 38 14.20 4.97 0.88
C SER A 38 14.16 5.12 2.40
N LEU A 39 13.04 4.77 3.02
CA LEU A 39 12.81 4.84 4.46
C LEU A 39 13.10 3.51 5.17
N GLY A 40 13.47 2.46 4.43
CA GLY A 40 13.70 1.13 4.99
C GLY A 40 12.44 0.43 5.48
N VAL A 41 11.28 0.82 4.94
CA VAL A 41 9.99 0.16 5.22
C VAL A 41 9.99 -1.20 4.52
N PRO A 42 9.78 -2.31 5.25
CA PRO A 42 9.66 -3.62 4.65
C PRO A 42 8.52 -3.65 3.64
N THR A 43 8.86 -3.98 2.39
CA THR A 43 7.89 -4.12 1.31
C THR A 43 8.35 -5.22 0.37
N GLY A 44 7.41 -5.93 -0.24
CA GLY A 44 7.73 -6.94 -1.24
C GLY A 44 8.55 -6.31 -2.37
N SER A 45 9.57 -7.03 -2.83
CA SER A 45 10.44 -6.58 -3.91
C SER A 45 9.61 -6.26 -5.14
N PHE A 46 10.04 -5.27 -5.92
CA PHE A 46 9.36 -4.88 -7.15
C PHE A 46 10.37 -4.45 -8.20
N HIS A 47 9.97 -4.61 -9.47
CA HIS A 47 10.73 -4.13 -10.61
C HIS A 47 9.78 -3.43 -11.59
N ARG A 48 10.21 -2.27 -12.09
CA ARG A 48 9.51 -1.54 -13.14
C ARG A 48 10.07 -1.99 -14.48
N VAL A 49 9.21 -2.52 -15.34
CA VAL A 49 9.59 -3.02 -16.66
C VAL A 49 9.02 -2.08 -17.70
N GLU A 50 9.88 -1.51 -18.53
CA GLU A 50 9.51 -0.55 -19.60
C GLU A 50 9.77 -1.14 -20.99
N ASN A 51 10.71 -2.08 -21.10
CA ASN A 51 11.11 -2.65 -22.39
C ASN A 51 10.70 -4.13 -22.51
N LEU A 52 10.26 -4.53 -23.70
CA LEU A 52 9.88 -5.93 -23.97
C LEU A 52 11.04 -6.91 -23.77
N ASP A 53 12.27 -6.47 -24.01
CA ASP A 53 13.49 -7.28 -23.88
C ASP A 53 13.85 -7.55 -22.41
N GLU A 54 13.37 -6.73 -21.47
CA GLU A 54 13.62 -6.88 -20.03
C GLU A 54 12.66 -7.89 -19.37
N ILE A 55 11.63 -8.36 -20.09
CA ILE A 55 10.57 -9.19 -19.51
C ILE A 55 11.13 -10.50 -18.95
N ASP A 56 11.94 -11.23 -19.72
CA ASP A 56 12.42 -12.54 -19.27
C ASP A 56 13.37 -12.42 -18.07
N GLY A 57 14.30 -11.46 -18.10
CA GLY A 57 15.19 -11.19 -16.97
C GLY A 57 14.44 -10.73 -15.73
N SER A 58 13.35 -9.97 -15.90
CA SER A 58 12.46 -9.60 -14.80
C SER A 58 11.75 -10.81 -14.23
N LEU A 59 11.18 -11.70 -15.06
CA LEU A 59 10.54 -12.93 -14.59
C LEU A 59 11.51 -13.87 -13.88
N ASP A 60 12.78 -13.91 -14.30
CA ASP A 60 13.83 -14.72 -13.67
C ASP A 60 14.25 -14.18 -12.30
N SER A 61 13.99 -12.90 -12.03
CA SER A 61 14.33 -12.25 -10.75
C SER A 61 13.27 -12.48 -9.67
N PHE A 62 12.13 -13.11 -9.99
CA PHE A 62 11.03 -13.37 -9.06
C PHE A 62 10.57 -14.83 -9.14
N GLU A 63 10.26 -15.41 -7.98
CA GLU A 63 9.64 -16.73 -7.91
C GLU A 63 8.12 -16.65 -8.14
N PRO A 64 7.50 -17.64 -8.80
CA PRO A 64 6.05 -17.70 -8.94
C PRO A 64 5.37 -17.91 -7.57
N PRO A 65 4.14 -17.38 -7.36
CA PRO A 65 3.31 -16.66 -8.33
C PRO A 65 3.86 -15.26 -8.67
N TRP A 66 3.81 -14.86 -9.95
CA TRP A 66 4.14 -13.50 -10.34
C TRP A 66 2.94 -12.58 -10.13
N VAL A 67 3.19 -11.41 -9.53
CA VAL A 67 2.20 -10.34 -9.34
C VAL A 67 2.52 -9.20 -10.29
N ILE A 68 1.73 -9.06 -11.35
CA ILE A 68 1.87 -8.00 -12.35
C ILE A 68 0.85 -6.91 -12.04
N LYS A 69 1.31 -5.68 -11.80
CA LYS A 69 0.46 -4.53 -11.49
C LYS A 69 0.67 -3.41 -12.49
N ARG A 70 -0.42 -2.94 -13.08
CA ARG A 70 -0.47 -1.72 -13.89
C ARG A 70 -0.53 -0.48 -12.98
N ASP A 71 0.14 0.60 -13.36
CA ASP A 71 0.14 1.87 -12.60
C ASP A 71 -0.97 2.84 -13.06
N VAL A 72 -2.13 2.27 -13.40
CA VAL A 72 -3.33 3.03 -13.76
C VAL A 72 -4.48 2.72 -12.79
N LEU A 73 -5.38 3.69 -12.60
CA LEU A 73 -6.62 3.54 -11.83
C LEU A 73 -7.63 2.64 -12.59
N ALA A 74 -7.32 1.36 -12.71
CA ALA A 74 -8.09 0.41 -13.52
C ALA A 74 -9.25 -0.29 -12.76
N GLY A 75 -9.82 0.35 -11.72
CA GLY A 75 -11.03 -0.16 -11.03
C GLY A 75 -10.94 -1.62 -10.56
N GLY A 76 -9.77 -2.08 -10.11
CA GLY A 76 -9.55 -3.45 -9.67
C GLY A 76 -9.14 -4.47 -10.76
N LYS A 77 -9.05 -4.06 -12.03
CA LYS A 77 -8.60 -4.90 -13.16
C LYS A 77 -7.12 -4.75 -13.52
N GLY A 78 -6.38 -3.95 -12.78
CA GLY A 78 -4.97 -3.66 -13.04
C GLY A 78 -3.98 -4.63 -12.39
N VAL A 79 -4.43 -5.77 -11.85
CA VAL A 79 -3.59 -6.72 -11.13
C VAL A 79 -3.80 -8.12 -11.69
N THR A 80 -2.72 -8.75 -12.14
CA THR A 80 -2.68 -10.15 -12.56
C THR A 80 -1.80 -10.93 -11.58
N VAL A 81 -2.31 -12.01 -11.02
CA VAL A 81 -1.54 -12.95 -10.18
C VAL A 81 -1.58 -14.30 -10.86
N THR A 82 -0.42 -14.86 -11.22
CA THR A 82 -0.37 -16.12 -11.97
C THR A 82 0.89 -16.94 -11.66
N THR A 83 0.76 -18.27 -11.71
CA THR A 83 1.88 -19.22 -11.66
C THR A 83 2.34 -19.65 -13.05
N SER A 84 1.65 -19.22 -14.11
CA SER A 84 2.02 -19.49 -15.49
C SER A 84 2.97 -18.41 -15.99
N ARG A 85 4.20 -18.80 -16.34
CA ARG A 85 5.20 -17.86 -16.89
C ARG A 85 4.71 -17.23 -18.19
N LYS A 86 3.97 -17.99 -18.99
CA LYS A 86 3.37 -17.50 -20.24
C LYS A 86 2.37 -16.37 -19.95
N ASP A 87 1.46 -16.58 -19.01
CA ASP A 87 0.44 -15.60 -18.65
C ASP A 87 1.09 -14.36 -18.03
N ALA A 88 2.14 -14.54 -17.22
CA ALA A 88 2.91 -13.45 -16.64
C ALA A 88 3.58 -12.61 -17.74
N ARG A 89 4.22 -13.26 -18.72
CA ARG A 89 4.83 -12.60 -19.88
C ARG A 89 3.80 -11.82 -20.71
N GLU A 90 2.63 -12.42 -20.97
CA GLU A 90 1.54 -11.75 -21.70
C GLU A 90 1.02 -10.53 -20.94
N ALA A 91 0.85 -10.63 -19.61
CA ALA A 91 0.42 -9.51 -18.78
C ALA A 91 1.46 -8.37 -18.75
N LEU A 92 2.76 -8.71 -18.67
CA LEU A 92 3.83 -7.71 -18.72
C LEU A 92 3.86 -6.99 -20.07
N LYS A 93 3.84 -7.75 -21.17
CA LYS A 93 3.82 -7.21 -22.53
C LYS A 93 2.64 -6.27 -22.72
N TYR A 94 1.44 -6.69 -22.34
CA TYR A 94 0.22 -5.89 -22.45
C TYR A 94 0.32 -4.58 -21.64
N GLY A 95 0.83 -4.65 -20.40
CA GLY A 95 1.03 -3.46 -19.57
C GLY A 95 2.00 -2.46 -20.19
N ILE A 96 3.10 -2.93 -20.79
CA ILE A 96 4.08 -2.08 -21.48
C ILE A 96 3.47 -1.43 -22.73
N GLU A 97 2.75 -2.20 -23.56
CA GLU A 97 2.17 -1.69 -24.81
C GLU A 97 1.07 -0.65 -24.55
N GLU A 98 0.27 -0.82 -23.50
CA GLU A 98 -0.86 0.07 -23.19
C GLU A 98 -0.48 1.27 -22.30
N ASP A 99 0.36 1.06 -21.29
CA ASP A 99 0.65 2.07 -20.26
C ASP A 99 2.10 2.60 -20.33
N GLY A 100 2.93 2.06 -21.24
CA GLY A 100 4.35 2.38 -21.38
C GLY A 100 5.26 1.66 -20.37
N PHE A 101 4.72 1.19 -19.26
CA PHE A 101 5.44 0.38 -18.28
C PHE A 101 4.49 -0.43 -17.40
N VAL A 102 5.05 -1.41 -16.70
CA VAL A 102 4.33 -2.27 -15.77
C VAL A 102 5.21 -2.63 -14.57
N LEU A 103 4.59 -2.93 -13.43
CA LEU A 103 5.30 -3.43 -12.25
C LEU A 103 5.18 -4.95 -12.16
N ILE A 104 6.28 -5.62 -11.89
CA ILE A 104 6.30 -6.97 -11.36
C ILE A 104 6.66 -6.89 -9.88
N GLU A 105 5.91 -7.58 -9.03
CA GLU A 105 6.11 -7.63 -7.59
C GLU A 105 6.24 -9.08 -7.10
N GLU A 106 6.95 -9.22 -5.99
CA GLU A 106 6.99 -10.42 -5.18
C GLU A 106 5.59 -10.76 -4.65
N HIS A 107 5.21 -12.04 -4.76
CA HIS A 107 4.00 -12.53 -4.12
C HIS A 107 4.25 -12.78 -2.63
N LEU A 108 3.69 -11.92 -1.80
CA LEU A 108 3.68 -12.11 -0.36
C LEU A 108 2.58 -13.11 0.03
N SER A 109 2.97 -14.23 0.63
CA SER A 109 2.06 -15.14 1.33
C SER A 109 1.82 -14.65 2.76
N GLY A 110 0.75 -15.13 3.38
CA GLY A 110 0.34 -14.68 4.71
C GLY A 110 -1.07 -14.12 4.72
N GLU A 111 -1.52 -13.79 5.92
CA GLU A 111 -2.86 -13.27 6.15
C GLU A 111 -2.85 -11.74 6.08
N GLU A 112 -3.88 -11.14 5.46
CA GLU A 112 -3.95 -9.69 5.28
C GLU A 112 -4.56 -9.00 6.51
N ALA A 113 -3.97 -7.87 6.91
CA ALA A 113 -4.51 -6.93 7.88
C ALA A 113 -4.32 -5.50 7.39
N SER A 114 -5.21 -4.61 7.85
CA SER A 114 -5.19 -3.18 7.57
C SER A 114 -5.00 -2.41 8.87
N ILE A 115 -3.99 -1.55 8.89
CA ILE A 115 -3.75 -0.60 9.98
C ILE A 115 -4.02 0.78 9.41
N LEU A 116 -4.99 1.48 10.00
CA LEU A 116 -5.34 2.84 9.63
C LEU A 116 -4.76 3.79 10.66
N VAL A 117 -4.15 4.87 10.19
CA VAL A 117 -3.56 5.89 11.06
C VAL A 117 -4.11 7.26 10.70
N ILE A 118 -4.46 8.04 11.73
CA ILE A 118 -4.74 9.47 11.60
C ILE A 118 -3.49 10.21 12.04
N MET A 119 -2.91 11.04 11.18
CA MET A 119 -1.66 11.73 11.47
C MET A 119 -1.67 13.18 11.03
N ASP A 120 -0.97 14.06 11.72
CA ASP A 120 -0.63 15.41 11.27
C ASP A 120 0.87 15.69 11.45
N GLU A 121 1.27 16.95 11.23
CA GLU A 121 2.64 17.45 11.44
C GLU A 121 3.18 17.26 12.85
N SER A 122 2.33 17.01 13.86
CA SER A 122 2.71 16.86 15.26
C SER A 122 2.83 15.40 15.73
N GLY A 123 2.19 14.45 15.05
CA GLY A 123 2.21 13.05 15.44
C GLY A 123 1.10 12.22 14.80
N TYR A 124 0.78 11.08 15.42
CA TYR A 124 -0.18 10.15 14.87
C TYR A 124 -0.95 9.34 15.93
N VAL A 125 -2.13 8.84 15.53
CA VAL A 125 -3.00 7.96 16.31
C VAL A 125 -3.39 6.77 15.45
N MET A 126 -3.10 5.58 15.95
CA MET A 126 -3.49 4.33 15.27
C MET A 126 -4.94 3.99 15.59
N LEU A 127 -5.71 3.61 14.57
CA LEU A 127 -7.02 3.00 14.75
C LEU A 127 -6.87 1.49 15.02
N PRO A 128 -7.90 0.82 15.60
CA PRO A 128 -7.85 -0.61 15.80
C PRO A 128 -7.55 -1.35 14.48
N PRO A 129 -6.62 -2.32 14.49
CA PRO A 129 -6.31 -3.08 13.28
C PRO A 129 -7.56 -3.81 12.81
N SER A 130 -7.72 -3.91 11.50
CA SER A 130 -8.89 -4.54 10.89
C SER A 130 -8.47 -5.56 9.85
N GLN A 131 -9.33 -6.53 9.56
CA GLN A 131 -9.14 -7.45 8.46
C GLN A 131 -10.35 -7.32 7.54
N ASP A 132 -10.09 -7.13 6.24
CA ASP A 132 -11.12 -7.00 5.22
C ASP A 132 -11.33 -8.32 4.48
N HIS A 133 -12.55 -8.58 4.05
CA HIS A 133 -12.90 -9.69 3.18
C HIS A 133 -13.32 -9.12 1.83
N LYS A 134 -12.51 -9.35 0.80
CA LYS A 134 -12.76 -8.79 -0.54
C LYS A 134 -13.47 -9.74 -1.49
N ARG A 135 -13.45 -11.03 -1.22
CA ARG A 135 -13.99 -12.05 -2.11
C ARG A 135 -15.49 -12.18 -1.90
N VAL A 136 -16.25 -12.19 -2.99
CA VAL A 136 -17.72 -12.23 -2.94
C VAL A 136 -18.27 -13.55 -2.40
N GLY A 137 -17.52 -14.65 -2.56
CA GLY A 137 -17.92 -15.98 -2.13
C GLY A 137 -17.27 -16.38 -0.81
N ASN A 138 -17.90 -17.33 -0.12
CA ASN A 138 -17.38 -17.93 1.11
C ASN A 138 -16.00 -18.58 0.88
N ASN A 139 -15.17 -18.62 1.92
CA ASN A 139 -13.81 -19.17 1.88
C ASN A 139 -12.92 -18.51 0.80
N ASP A 140 -13.03 -17.18 0.67
CA ASP A 140 -12.25 -16.37 -0.28
C ASP A 140 -12.39 -16.79 -1.75
N THR A 141 -13.58 -17.25 -2.14
CA THR A 141 -13.89 -17.66 -3.52
C THR A 141 -14.55 -16.56 -4.35
N GLY A 142 -14.45 -16.67 -5.67
CA GLY A 142 -15.06 -15.71 -6.60
C GLY A 142 -14.23 -14.44 -6.85
N PRO A 143 -14.74 -13.47 -7.63
CA PRO A 143 -14.01 -12.24 -7.96
C PRO A 143 -13.72 -11.37 -6.74
N ASN A 144 -12.64 -10.58 -6.83
CA ASN A 144 -12.33 -9.52 -5.86
C ASN A 144 -13.35 -8.38 -6.00
N THR A 145 -13.83 -7.86 -4.87
CA THR A 145 -14.70 -6.68 -4.78
C THR A 145 -13.98 -5.54 -4.05
N GLY A 146 -14.64 -4.38 -3.92
CA GLY A 146 -14.14 -3.28 -3.09
C GLY A 146 -14.17 -3.57 -1.58
N GLY A 147 -14.79 -4.68 -1.15
CA GLY A 147 -14.95 -5.08 0.25
C GLY A 147 -16.36 -5.62 0.51
N MET A 148 -16.46 -6.86 0.99
CA MET A 148 -17.70 -7.52 1.40
C MET A 148 -18.02 -7.31 2.89
N GLY A 149 -16.99 -7.01 3.68
CA GLY A 149 -17.09 -6.76 5.11
C GLY A 149 -15.70 -6.66 5.72
N ALA A 150 -15.63 -6.10 6.93
CA ALA A 150 -14.41 -6.05 7.72
C ALA A 150 -14.77 -6.19 9.20
N TYR A 151 -13.81 -6.64 10.01
CA TYR A 151 -13.96 -6.70 11.45
C TYR A 151 -12.73 -6.13 12.15
N ALA A 152 -12.92 -5.61 13.37
CA ALA A 152 -11.88 -5.02 14.19
C ALA A 152 -12.18 -5.25 15.70
N PRO A 153 -11.16 -5.50 16.55
CA PRO A 153 -9.75 -5.65 16.20
C PRO A 153 -9.45 -6.98 15.51
N ALA A 154 -8.54 -6.97 14.52
CA ALA A 154 -8.07 -8.19 13.87
C ALA A 154 -7.07 -8.93 14.76
N PRO A 155 -7.34 -10.17 15.19
CA PRO A 155 -6.52 -10.90 16.17
C PRO A 155 -5.14 -11.27 15.64
N ILE A 156 -4.98 -11.28 14.32
CA ILE A 156 -3.69 -11.51 13.67
C ILE A 156 -2.67 -10.41 13.97
N VAL A 157 -3.13 -9.19 14.19
CA VAL A 157 -2.24 -8.09 14.57
C VAL A 157 -1.97 -8.20 16.06
N THR A 158 -0.95 -8.99 16.40
CA THR A 158 -0.53 -9.19 17.79
C THR A 158 0.16 -7.93 18.34
N PRO A 159 0.24 -7.75 19.68
CA PRO A 159 0.99 -6.65 20.30
C PRO A 159 2.49 -6.62 19.98
N PHE A 160 3.01 -7.67 19.35
CA PHE A 160 4.38 -7.73 18.81
C PHE A 160 4.48 -7.07 17.41
N CYS A 161 3.39 -7.10 16.64
CA CYS A 161 3.27 -6.49 15.32
C CYS A 161 2.79 -5.03 15.40
N ALA A 162 2.10 -4.65 16.48
CA ALA A 162 1.77 -3.27 16.75
C ALA A 162 2.93 -2.57 17.48
N CYS A 163 3.23 -1.31 17.14
CA CYS A 163 4.05 -0.46 18.00
C CYS A 163 3.49 -0.52 19.42
N LYS A 164 4.30 -0.97 20.39
CA LYS A 164 3.97 -0.88 21.82
C LYS A 164 3.83 0.59 22.21
N GLY A 165 2.66 1.16 21.99
CA GLY A 165 2.14 2.24 22.83
C GLY A 165 1.85 1.63 24.19
N GLU A 166 2.36 2.25 25.24
CA GLU A 166 2.11 1.84 26.63
C GLU A 166 0.62 1.57 26.84
N GLU A 167 0.35 0.49 27.58
CA GLU A 167 -0.94 -0.11 27.89
C GLU A 167 -2.17 0.80 27.64
N GLY A 168 -2.95 0.45 26.61
CA GLY A 168 -4.33 0.90 26.47
C GLY A 168 -4.56 2.30 25.88
N ASN A 169 -3.54 2.98 25.36
CA ASN A 169 -3.72 4.29 24.73
C ASN A 169 -3.05 4.36 23.35
N TYR A 170 -3.84 4.28 22.27
CA TYR A 170 -3.36 4.41 20.87
C TYR A 170 -2.82 5.81 20.50
N ARG A 171 -2.56 6.66 21.50
CA ARG A 171 -1.94 7.98 21.36
C ARG A 171 -0.43 7.85 21.51
N THR A 172 0.27 7.72 20.41
CA THR A 172 1.73 7.83 20.39
C THR A 172 2.11 9.26 19.98
N ASN A 173 2.56 10.08 20.95
CA ASN A 173 3.29 11.32 20.68
C ASN A 173 4.75 11.03 20.25
N ALA A 174 5.00 9.90 19.59
CA ALA A 174 6.34 9.51 19.20
C ALA A 174 6.82 10.45 18.08
N PRO A 175 7.95 11.15 18.25
CA PRO A 175 8.49 11.99 17.18
C PRO A 175 8.78 11.13 15.95
N LEU A 176 8.48 11.66 14.75
CA LEU A 176 8.66 11.01 13.44
C LEU A 176 10.09 10.46 13.17
N SER A 177 11.07 10.73 14.05
CA SER A 177 12.49 10.43 13.89
C SER A 177 12.99 9.16 14.60
N LYS A 178 12.17 8.44 15.38
CA LYS A 178 12.66 7.25 16.11
C LYS A 178 12.66 6.00 15.24
N LYS A 179 13.85 5.55 14.83
CA LYS A 179 14.16 4.19 14.32
C LYS A 179 13.52 3.10 15.22
N LEU A 180 12.57 2.36 14.65
CA LEU A 180 11.93 1.16 15.18
C LEU A 180 12.63 -0.07 14.59
N GLU A 181 13.00 -1.01 15.47
CA GLU A 181 13.92 -2.11 15.21
C GLU A 181 13.23 -3.40 14.71
N HIS A 182 11.97 -3.34 14.26
CA HIS A 182 11.14 -4.54 14.06
C HIS A 182 10.32 -4.53 12.76
N PRO A 183 10.03 -5.71 12.17
CA PRO A 183 9.62 -5.87 10.77
C PRO A 183 8.21 -5.36 10.42
N ILE A 184 7.41 -4.90 11.38
CA ILE A 184 6.03 -4.41 11.15
C ILE A 184 5.78 -3.07 11.88
N SER A 185 6.77 -2.19 11.86
CA SER A 185 6.45 -0.76 11.93
C SER A 185 6.81 -0.17 10.59
N TRP A 186 6.01 0.75 10.05
CA TRP A 186 6.48 2.06 9.57
C TRP A 186 5.37 2.78 8.79
N MET A 187 5.40 4.10 8.90
CA MET A 187 4.49 5.04 8.26
C MET A 187 5.30 5.94 7.31
N PRO A 188 4.80 6.25 6.10
CA PRO A 188 5.46 7.18 5.20
C PRO A 188 5.53 8.58 5.81
N LEU A 189 6.71 9.20 5.72
CA LEU A 189 6.92 10.61 6.03
C LEU A 189 6.12 11.47 5.03
N CYS A 190 4.93 11.93 5.43
CA CYS A 190 4.26 13.05 4.77
C CYS A 190 5.05 14.35 5.04
N GLY A 191 5.28 15.14 4.00
CA GLY A 191 6.10 16.35 4.03
C GLY A 191 5.54 17.42 4.97
N ALA A 192 6.38 18.42 5.26
CA ALA A 192 6.23 19.44 6.31
C ALA A 192 5.03 20.42 6.19
N ASN A 193 3.97 20.07 5.46
CA ASN A 193 2.76 20.88 5.30
C ASN A 193 1.43 20.08 5.42
N ASP A 194 1.50 18.79 5.78
CA ASP A 194 0.32 17.94 5.91
C ASP A 194 -0.37 18.10 7.28
N ARG A 195 -1.42 18.92 7.31
CA ARG A 195 -2.39 18.90 8.42
C ARG A 195 -3.46 17.85 8.13
N LEU A 196 -3.28 16.68 8.75
CA LEU A 196 -4.21 15.55 8.80
C LEU A 196 -4.32 14.71 7.52
N ALA A 197 -3.62 13.58 7.50
CA ALA A 197 -3.73 12.52 6.50
C ALA A 197 -4.18 11.19 7.15
N GLY A 198 -5.04 10.46 6.44
CA GLY A 198 -5.34 9.06 6.73
C GLY A 198 -4.57 8.20 5.73
N LEU A 199 -3.65 7.36 6.20
CA LEU A 199 -2.95 6.40 5.35
C LEU A 199 -3.53 5.01 5.61
N SER A 200 -3.95 4.34 4.54
CA SER A 200 -4.37 2.94 4.56
C SER A 200 -3.40 2.11 3.74
N GLU A 201 -2.62 1.27 4.41
CA GLU A 201 -1.83 0.25 3.75
C GLU A 201 -2.27 -1.15 4.19
N ARG A 202 -2.18 -2.08 3.24
CA ARG A 202 -2.50 -3.48 3.44
C ARG A 202 -1.22 -4.24 3.68
N TYR A 203 -1.16 -4.93 4.81
CA TYR A 203 -0.01 -5.72 5.21
C TYR A 203 -0.39 -7.19 5.16
N ARG A 204 0.49 -8.03 4.63
CA ARG A 204 0.43 -9.47 4.87
C ARG A 204 1.37 -9.78 6.02
N VAL A 205 0.82 -10.39 7.07
CA VAL A 205 1.54 -10.86 8.26
C VAL A 205 1.99 -12.30 8.04
#